data_AF-C7BIE2-F1
#
_entry.id   AF-C7BIE2-F1
#
_cell.length_a   1.000
_cell.length_b   1.000
_cell.length_c   1.000
_cell.angle_alpha   90.00
_cell.angle_beta   90.00
_cell.angle_gamma   90.00
#
_symmetry.space_group_name_H-M   'P 1'
#
loop_
_entity.id
_entity.type
_entity.pdbx_description
1 polymer ?
#
loop_
_entity_poly.entity_id
_entity_poly.type
_entity_poly.pdbx_seq_one_letter_code
_entity_poly.pdbx_strand_id
1 'polypeptide(L)'
;MSENSENKIYIHPEYDECGRPYYNVPNARTEENLVAVCLKYASKVIPVIFLPGVMGSNLKSRDHVPVWLVNSKLGVASWIMKDASYRKETLDPQNTEIYDSGAINNYIAEGRKFTDRYQRGWGTVAYMSYGHFLPWLQLVLDDERLAFEYRMEGKGKETARQQLIGQNLGAEWGEEPLTSEEVDHSYRFMYPVHVMGYNWLQSNEVSARRLAEYVDDVLGSYGKRCAIKKVILVTHSMGGLVARHYSENLGGRDNILGIVHGVMPDTGSPVTYKRMKTGEDGITGLVIGSNGAEMTPVLAQSPGPLQLLPGKAYGKGWLHIADGKITHKLPEFDPYQEIYLEKNRWWGLCETRFLNPNKEDKWKDEESWSNYWQLMKKTVRPFIEKLSGKYHPNTYAFYGASEKHLSYGVISWKEVSKDYYNKTEDYSGMTFNRPVYDPYDLETGTTRMVQFSVGPAFQDIAAKTFKLAPPTEKGDGTVPEQAGRIATRELRSQLAVDVDHEGAYDGDKARLFTLRSIVKMVQAVKIE
;
A
#
# COMPACT_ATOMS: atom_id res chain seq x y z
N MET A 1 41.41 41.60 21.96
CA MET A 1 39.99 41.96 21.74
C MET A 1 39.21 40.66 21.68
N SER A 2 38.70 40.22 22.83
CA SER A 2 37.82 39.06 22.97
C SER A 2 36.37 39.54 22.76
N GLU A 3 35.70 39.07 21.71
CA GLU A 3 34.31 39.43 21.45
C GLU A 3 33.39 38.86 22.55
N ASN A 4 32.61 39.75 23.16
CA ASN A 4 31.59 39.48 24.18
C ASN A 4 30.55 38.47 23.68
N SER A 5 30.63 37.21 24.10
CA SER A 5 29.59 36.21 23.90
C SER A 5 28.52 36.20 25.01
N GLU A 6 28.69 36.99 26.08
CA GLU A 6 27.90 36.83 27.31
C GLU A 6 26.46 37.38 27.25
N ASN A 7 26.11 38.28 26.32
CA ASN A 7 24.77 38.91 26.26
C ASN A 7 24.01 38.66 24.96
N LYS A 8 24.12 37.45 24.40
CA LYS A 8 23.41 37.06 23.18
C LYS A 8 22.40 35.97 23.46
N ILE A 9 21.14 36.19 23.06
CA ILE A 9 20.09 35.17 23.12
C ILE A 9 19.62 34.83 21.71
N TYR A 10 19.23 33.58 21.51
CA TYR A 10 18.67 33.09 20.24
C TYR A 10 17.17 32.86 20.41
N ILE A 11 16.38 33.46 19.53
CA ILE A 11 14.92 33.41 19.59
C ILE A 11 14.42 32.64 18.37
N HIS A 12 13.78 31.50 18.64
CA HIS A 12 13.08 30.71 17.62
C HIS A 12 11.75 31.39 17.24
N PRO A 13 11.31 31.27 15.98
CA PRO A 13 10.00 31.78 15.60
C PRO A 13 8.89 30.98 16.28
N GLU A 14 7.88 31.68 16.76
CA GLU A 14 6.56 31.12 17.06
C GLU A 14 5.63 31.32 15.87
N TYR A 15 4.50 30.63 15.85
CA TYR A 15 3.58 30.65 14.71
C TYR A 15 2.17 31.04 15.14
N ASP A 16 1.56 31.96 14.39
CA ASP A 16 0.15 32.33 14.58
C ASP A 16 -0.79 31.22 14.07
N GLU A 17 -2.10 31.44 14.17
CA GLU A 17 -3.12 30.46 13.72
C GLU A 17 -3.11 30.23 12.20
N CYS A 18 -2.44 31.09 11.44
CA CYS A 18 -2.25 30.96 9.99
C CYS A 18 -0.88 30.34 9.65
N GLY A 19 -0.12 29.88 10.64
CA GLY A 19 1.23 29.34 10.47
C GLY A 19 2.25 30.37 9.98
N ARG A 20 2.05 31.66 10.28
CA ARG A 20 3.00 32.74 9.96
C ARG A 20 3.94 32.96 11.15
N PRO A 21 5.26 33.12 10.91
CA PRO A 21 6.22 33.27 11.99
C PRO A 21 6.16 34.66 12.62
N TYR A 22 6.23 34.72 13.95
CA TYR A 22 6.50 35.93 14.73
C TYR A 22 7.54 35.64 15.82
N TYR A 23 8.15 36.68 16.39
CA TYR A 23 9.19 36.54 17.41
C TYR A 23 8.78 37.31 18.66
N ASN A 24 8.77 36.62 19.80
CA ASN A 24 8.60 37.24 21.11
C ASN A 24 9.95 37.73 21.62
N VAL A 25 10.27 38.99 21.33
CA VAL A 25 11.53 39.62 21.74
C VAL A 25 11.40 40.12 23.19
N PRO A 26 12.26 39.70 24.13
CA PRO A 26 12.18 40.14 25.51
C PRO A 26 12.65 41.59 25.65
N ASN A 27 12.09 42.30 26.63
CA ASN A 27 12.61 43.60 27.07
C ASN A 27 13.81 43.38 28.00
N ALA A 28 14.84 44.21 27.84
CA ALA A 28 16.07 44.20 28.64
C ALA A 28 16.52 45.63 28.96
N ARG A 29 17.29 45.81 30.04
CA ARG A 29 17.82 47.13 30.39
C ARG A 29 18.93 47.54 29.43
N THR A 30 19.06 48.83 29.10
CA THR A 30 20.09 49.31 28.17
C THR A 30 21.50 48.91 28.59
N GLU A 31 21.78 48.92 29.91
CA GLU A 31 23.06 48.49 30.50
C GLU A 31 23.42 47.02 30.25
N GLU A 32 22.43 46.15 30.01
CA GLU A 32 22.63 44.74 29.72
C GLU A 32 23.10 44.49 28.28
N ASN A 33 23.04 45.49 27.38
CA ASN A 33 23.50 45.37 25.98
C ASN A 33 23.04 44.05 25.30
N LEU A 34 21.81 43.61 25.58
CA LEU A 34 21.28 42.32 25.12
C LEU A 34 21.13 42.31 23.59
N VAL A 35 21.70 41.29 22.94
CA VAL A 35 21.52 41.04 21.51
C VAL A 35 20.57 39.86 21.32
N ALA A 36 19.36 40.15 20.84
CA ALA A 36 18.39 39.14 20.46
C ALA A 36 18.56 38.74 18.98
N VAL A 37 18.99 37.50 18.72
CA VAL A 37 19.10 36.93 17.38
C VAL A 37 17.85 36.15 17.04
N CYS A 38 17.01 36.74 16.19
CA CYS A 38 15.82 36.11 15.65
C CYS A 38 16.19 35.14 14.52
N LEU A 39 15.96 33.85 14.74
CA LEU A 39 16.34 32.79 13.80
C LEU A 39 15.35 32.70 12.63
N LYS A 40 15.79 33.03 11.41
CA LYS A 40 14.96 32.95 10.22
C LYS A 40 14.80 31.50 9.73
N TYR A 41 13.57 30.99 9.80
CA TYR A 41 13.21 29.67 9.26
C TYR A 41 12.64 29.77 7.85
N ALA A 42 12.52 28.62 7.19
CA ALA A 42 11.85 28.51 5.91
C ALA A 42 10.39 28.97 6.02
N SER A 43 9.92 29.71 5.00
CA SER A 43 8.52 30.15 4.88
C SER A 43 7.81 29.53 3.68
N LYS A 44 8.59 28.98 2.74
CA LYS A 44 8.11 28.32 1.54
C LYS A 44 7.83 26.85 1.80
N VAL A 45 6.74 26.35 1.23
CA VAL A 45 6.15 25.04 1.51
C VAL A 45 6.26 24.12 0.29
N ILE A 46 6.63 22.87 0.52
CA ILE A 46 6.51 21.77 -0.45
C ILE A 46 5.68 20.67 0.25
N PRO A 47 4.38 20.55 -0.05
CA PRO A 47 3.52 19.57 0.62
C PRO A 47 3.94 18.14 0.29
N VAL A 48 3.91 17.27 1.29
CA VAL A 48 4.12 15.82 1.14
C VAL A 48 2.79 15.12 1.39
N ILE A 49 2.25 14.38 0.43
CA ILE A 49 0.98 13.66 0.58
C ILE A 49 1.25 12.16 0.69
N PHE A 50 0.82 11.56 1.80
CA PHE A 50 0.87 10.12 2.02
C PHE A 50 -0.39 9.42 1.51
N LEU A 51 -0.21 8.31 0.80
CA LEU A 51 -1.26 7.44 0.28
C LEU A 51 -1.15 6.04 0.89
N PRO A 52 -2.17 5.55 1.62
CA PRO A 52 -2.13 4.25 2.26
C PRO A 52 -2.31 3.10 1.26
N GLY A 53 -2.14 1.87 1.75
CA GLY A 53 -2.39 0.64 1.02
C GLY A 53 -3.84 0.18 1.01
N VAL A 54 -4.05 -1.03 0.46
CA VAL A 54 -5.33 -1.74 0.54
C VAL A 54 -5.67 -1.99 2.01
N MET A 55 -6.95 -1.81 2.40
CA MET A 55 -7.40 -1.88 3.80
C MET A 55 -6.78 -0.85 4.76
N GLY A 56 -5.90 0.03 4.29
CA GLY A 56 -5.19 1.02 5.11
C GLY A 56 -5.95 2.33 5.37
N SER A 57 -7.19 2.46 4.88
CA SER A 57 -8.06 3.62 5.16
C SER A 57 -9.28 3.21 5.98
N ASN A 58 -9.70 4.06 6.92
CA ASN A 58 -10.91 3.84 7.71
C ASN A 58 -12.15 4.11 6.85
N LEU A 59 -13.17 3.25 6.95
CA LEU A 59 -14.42 3.37 6.21
C LEU A 59 -15.63 3.48 7.13
N LYS A 60 -16.64 4.20 6.67
CA LYS A 60 -17.98 4.31 7.27
C LYS A 60 -19.06 3.92 6.26
N SER A 61 -20.23 3.51 6.75
CA SER A 61 -21.42 3.35 5.92
C SER A 61 -21.98 4.70 5.47
N ARG A 62 -22.96 4.70 4.56
CA ARG A 62 -23.73 5.89 4.19
C ARG A 62 -24.47 6.54 5.36
N ASP A 63 -24.81 5.77 6.38
CA ASP A 63 -25.40 6.27 7.64
C ASP A 63 -24.34 6.84 8.61
N HIS A 64 -23.12 7.06 8.12
CA HIS A 64 -21.98 7.59 8.85
C HIS A 64 -21.48 6.74 10.03
N VAL A 65 -21.87 5.46 10.08
CA VAL A 65 -21.40 4.52 11.10
C VAL A 65 -20.04 3.94 10.68
N PRO A 66 -19.01 3.95 11.53
CA PRO A 66 -17.74 3.30 11.22
C PRO A 66 -17.95 1.80 10.96
N VAL A 67 -17.51 1.33 9.79
CA VAL A 67 -17.60 -0.09 9.42
C VAL A 67 -16.22 -0.74 9.39
N TRP A 68 -15.19 0.00 8.99
CA TRP A 68 -13.80 -0.46 8.99
C TRP A 68 -12.95 0.57 9.72
N LEU A 69 -12.68 0.36 11.01
CA LEU A 69 -11.94 1.31 11.86
C LEU A 69 -10.73 0.60 12.49
N VAL A 70 -9.54 0.91 11.99
CA VAL A 70 -8.30 0.19 12.33
C VAL A 70 -7.46 1.01 13.30
N ASN A 71 -8.06 1.34 14.45
CA ASN A 71 -7.39 2.09 15.52
C ASN A 71 -6.52 1.20 16.41
N SER A 72 -6.96 -0.04 16.67
CA SER A 72 -6.27 -0.99 17.54
C SER A 72 -6.71 -2.43 17.25
N LYS A 73 -5.91 -3.42 17.68
CA LYS A 73 -6.22 -4.85 17.51
C LYS A 73 -7.59 -5.21 18.11
N LEU A 74 -7.94 -4.64 19.25
CA LEU A 74 -9.24 -4.84 19.90
C LEU A 74 -10.39 -4.23 19.08
N GLY A 75 -10.16 -3.10 18.40
CA GLY A 75 -11.18 -2.47 17.56
C GLY A 75 -11.57 -3.34 16.37
N VAL A 76 -10.58 -3.94 15.69
CA VAL A 76 -10.83 -4.82 14.53
C VAL A 76 -11.24 -6.24 14.91
N ALA A 77 -11.05 -6.67 16.17
CA ALA A 77 -11.44 -8.00 16.63
C ALA A 77 -12.94 -8.29 16.52
N SER A 78 -13.79 -7.25 16.45
CA SER A 78 -15.23 -7.39 16.21
C SER A 78 -15.56 -8.09 14.88
N TRP A 79 -14.66 -8.03 13.90
CA TRP A 79 -14.80 -8.71 12.61
C TRP A 79 -14.69 -10.23 12.70
N ILE A 80 -14.09 -10.78 13.76
CA ILE A 80 -13.96 -12.24 13.96
C ILE A 80 -15.34 -12.92 14.04
N MET A 81 -16.34 -12.24 14.59
CA MET A 81 -17.70 -12.78 14.74
C MET A 81 -18.60 -12.49 13.54
N LYS A 82 -18.10 -11.87 12.47
CA LYS A 82 -18.89 -11.48 11.30
C LYS A 82 -18.82 -12.55 10.22
N ASP A 83 -19.98 -12.98 9.74
CA ASP A 83 -20.08 -13.97 8.67
C ASP A 83 -19.89 -13.36 7.26
N ALA A 84 -19.89 -14.22 6.24
CA ALA A 84 -19.69 -13.83 4.85
C ALA A 84 -20.75 -12.84 4.33
N SER A 85 -22.01 -12.99 4.75
CA SER A 85 -23.12 -12.12 4.34
C SER A 85 -22.96 -10.72 4.91
N TYR A 86 -22.72 -10.61 6.21
CA TYR A 86 -22.45 -9.34 6.87
C TYR A 86 -21.24 -8.64 6.25
N ARG A 87 -20.14 -9.37 6.02
CA ARG A 87 -18.92 -8.84 5.37
C ARG A 87 -19.24 -8.27 3.99
N LYS A 88 -19.95 -9.02 3.14
CA LYS A 88 -20.34 -8.60 1.79
C LYS A 88 -21.18 -7.32 1.80
N GLU A 89 -22.21 -7.27 2.63
CA GLU A 89 -23.15 -6.14 2.68
C GLU A 89 -22.51 -4.89 3.26
N THR A 90 -21.66 -5.06 4.28
CA THR A 90 -21.01 -3.97 5.00
C THR A 90 -19.83 -3.39 4.21
N LEU A 91 -19.02 -4.24 3.57
CA LEU A 91 -17.86 -3.85 2.77
C LEU A 91 -18.21 -3.81 1.29
N ASP A 92 -19.13 -2.91 0.94
CA ASP A 92 -19.56 -2.66 -0.43
C ASP A 92 -18.98 -1.32 -0.93
N PRO A 93 -18.27 -1.30 -2.08
CA PRO A 93 -17.69 -0.08 -2.63
C PRO A 93 -18.71 1.04 -2.94
N GLN A 94 -19.98 0.71 -3.15
CA GLN A 94 -21.04 1.69 -3.39
C GLN A 94 -21.63 2.25 -2.09
N ASN A 95 -21.58 1.49 -1.00
CA ASN A 95 -22.23 1.84 0.27
C ASN A 95 -21.25 2.28 1.37
N THR A 96 -19.98 2.42 1.03
CA THR A 96 -18.91 2.83 1.95
C THR A 96 -18.25 4.13 1.53
N GLU A 97 -17.88 4.92 2.53
CA GLU A 97 -17.20 6.20 2.39
C GLU A 97 -16.00 6.26 3.36
N ILE A 98 -15.15 7.28 3.20
CA ILE A 98 -14.04 7.49 4.12
C ILE A 98 -14.54 7.96 5.48
N TYR A 99 -14.01 7.33 6.53
CA TYR A 99 -14.12 7.82 7.90
C TYR A 99 -12.85 8.59 8.24
N ASP A 100 -12.98 9.88 8.53
CA ASP A 100 -11.89 10.84 8.70
C ASP A 100 -11.54 11.15 10.16
N SER A 101 -12.29 10.58 11.10
CA SER A 101 -12.19 10.83 12.54
C SER A 101 -11.54 9.64 13.29
N GLY A 102 -10.66 8.90 12.61
CA GLY A 102 -9.87 7.82 13.21
C GLY A 102 -8.81 8.34 14.18
N ALA A 103 -8.19 7.43 14.95
CA ALA A 103 -7.18 7.82 15.92
C ALA A 103 -5.95 8.44 15.23
N ILE A 104 -5.37 9.45 15.88
CA ILE A 104 -4.09 10.06 15.47
C ILE A 104 -3.17 10.19 16.68
N ASN A 105 -1.89 10.43 16.42
CA ASN A 105 -0.95 10.75 17.47
C ASN A 105 -1.17 12.20 17.95
N ASN A 106 -1.48 12.35 19.24
CA ASN A 106 -1.79 13.65 19.86
C ASN A 106 -0.56 14.50 20.21
N TYR A 107 0.65 13.97 20.07
CA TYR A 107 1.88 14.74 20.26
C TYR A 107 2.20 15.52 18.98
N ILE A 108 2.02 16.85 19.05
CA ILE A 108 2.19 17.79 17.93
C ILE A 108 3.43 18.64 18.20
N ALA A 109 4.59 18.15 17.78
CA ALA A 109 5.86 18.87 17.93
C ALA A 109 5.93 20.12 17.04
N GLU A 110 5.25 20.09 15.89
CA GLU A 110 5.19 21.18 14.92
C GLU A 110 4.38 22.40 15.43
N GLY A 111 3.67 22.28 16.55
CA GLY A 111 2.83 23.33 17.11
C GLY A 111 1.86 23.91 16.08
N ARG A 112 1.81 25.25 15.97
CA ARG A 112 0.97 25.98 15.01
C ARG A 112 1.63 26.21 13.64
N LYS A 113 2.77 25.58 13.37
CA LYS A 113 3.51 25.74 12.11
C LYS A 113 2.70 25.29 10.89
N PHE A 114 1.86 24.26 11.09
CA PHE A 114 0.96 23.70 10.10
C PHE A 114 -0.47 23.62 10.64
N THR A 115 -1.43 23.42 9.73
CA THR A 115 -2.81 23.13 10.11
C THR A 115 -2.92 21.81 10.87
N ASP A 116 -4.03 21.65 11.59
CA ASP A 116 -4.29 20.47 12.41
C ASP A 116 -4.16 19.17 11.62
N ARG A 117 -3.73 18.09 12.30
CA ARG A 117 -3.49 16.79 11.66
C ARG A 117 -4.77 16.16 11.09
N TYR A 118 -5.95 16.39 11.68
CA TYR A 118 -7.22 15.96 11.08
C TYR A 118 -7.53 16.74 9.80
N GLN A 119 -7.28 18.06 9.79
CA GLN A 119 -7.43 18.87 8.57
C GLN A 119 -6.45 18.42 7.46
N ARG A 120 -5.28 17.90 7.85
CA ARG A 120 -4.32 17.25 6.95
C ARG A 120 -4.66 15.78 6.64
N GLY A 121 -5.80 15.28 7.09
CA GLY A 121 -6.35 13.97 6.74
C GLY A 121 -5.81 12.78 7.54
N TRP A 122 -5.07 12.98 8.63
CA TRP A 122 -4.42 11.88 9.37
C TRP A 122 -5.41 10.89 9.98
N GLY A 123 -6.61 11.33 10.35
CA GLY A 123 -7.66 10.45 10.87
C GLY A 123 -8.32 9.55 9.81
N THR A 124 -7.97 9.70 8.53
CA THR A 124 -8.53 8.90 7.43
C THR A 124 -7.91 7.50 7.32
N VAL A 125 -6.74 7.27 7.95
CA VAL A 125 -5.96 6.03 7.76
C VAL A 125 -5.90 5.15 9.00
N ALA A 126 -5.56 3.88 8.79
CA ALA A 126 -5.37 2.90 9.84
C ALA A 126 -4.26 3.34 10.80
N TYR A 127 -4.63 3.73 12.01
CA TYR A 127 -3.67 4.16 13.03
C TYR A 127 -2.72 3.03 13.43
N MET A 128 -3.19 1.78 13.45
CA MET A 128 -2.32 0.64 13.73
C MET A 128 -1.15 0.51 12.77
N SER A 129 -1.36 0.88 11.50
CA SER A 129 -0.40 0.68 10.41
C SER A 129 0.49 1.90 10.21
N TYR A 130 -0.08 3.11 10.35
CA TYR A 130 0.62 4.36 10.00
C TYR A 130 0.80 5.33 11.16
N GLY A 131 0.24 5.01 12.34
CA GLY A 131 0.27 5.87 13.53
C GLY A 131 1.66 6.08 14.13
N HIS A 132 2.65 5.26 13.76
CA HIS A 132 4.06 5.46 14.10
C HIS A 132 4.84 6.17 12.99
N PHE A 133 4.63 5.76 11.73
CA PHE A 133 5.35 6.30 10.59
C PHE A 133 5.02 7.77 10.31
N LEU A 134 3.74 8.16 10.31
CA LEU A 134 3.34 9.54 9.95
C LEU A 134 3.89 10.59 10.93
N PRO A 135 3.80 10.42 12.26
CA PRO A 135 4.47 11.32 13.20
C PRO A 135 5.99 11.35 13.00
N TRP A 136 6.61 10.18 12.80
CA TRP A 136 8.05 10.10 12.55
C TRP A 136 8.44 10.91 11.30
N LEU A 137 7.71 10.74 10.20
CA LEU A 137 7.98 11.44 8.94
C LEU A 137 7.84 12.96 9.11
N GLN A 138 6.78 13.41 9.79
CA GLN A 138 6.60 14.84 10.07
C GLN A 138 7.75 15.40 10.91
N LEU A 139 8.20 14.67 11.93
CA LEU A 139 9.29 15.11 12.81
C LEU A 139 10.62 15.25 12.07
N VAL A 140 11.01 14.27 11.25
CA VAL A 140 12.30 14.31 10.52
C VAL A 140 12.32 15.30 9.37
N LEU A 141 11.15 15.71 8.88
CA LEU A 141 11.01 16.78 7.90
C LEU A 141 10.90 18.18 8.54
N ASP A 142 10.65 18.25 9.85
CA ASP A 142 10.47 19.47 10.65
C ASP A 142 11.58 19.66 11.70
N ASP A 143 12.79 19.20 11.39
CA ASP A 143 13.91 19.08 12.33
C ASP A 143 14.88 20.27 12.32
N GLU A 144 14.56 21.41 11.68
CA GLU A 144 15.50 22.54 11.59
C GLU A 144 15.83 23.19 12.93
N ARG A 145 14.88 23.19 13.87
CA ARG A 145 15.11 23.65 15.23
C ARG A 145 16.12 22.75 15.95
N LEU A 146 15.94 21.44 15.82
CA LEU A 146 16.81 20.45 16.43
C LEU A 146 18.23 20.54 15.86
N ALA A 147 18.35 20.72 14.53
CA ALA A 147 19.64 20.93 13.87
C ALA A 147 20.38 22.18 14.40
N PHE A 148 19.66 23.27 14.64
CA PHE A 148 20.24 24.47 15.25
C PHE A 148 20.69 24.23 16.70
N GLU A 149 19.83 23.61 17.52
CA GLU A 149 20.13 23.32 18.92
C GLU A 149 21.36 22.40 19.06
N TYR A 150 21.47 21.36 18.23
CA TYR A 150 22.65 20.50 18.20
C TYR A 150 23.93 21.23 17.80
N ARG A 151 23.84 22.15 16.84
CA ARG A 151 24.98 23.00 16.46
C ARG A 151 25.43 23.89 17.61
N MET A 152 24.50 24.47 18.37
CA MET A 152 24.81 25.32 19.53
C MET A 152 25.36 24.52 20.72
N GLU A 153 24.86 23.30 20.96
CA GLU A 153 25.37 22.42 22.03
C GLU A 153 26.82 21.97 21.79
N GLY A 154 27.31 21.95 20.54
CA GLY A 154 28.69 21.59 20.19
C GLY A 154 29.05 20.11 20.44
N LYS A 155 28.07 19.23 20.65
CA LYS A 155 28.28 17.82 21.04
C LYS A 155 28.41 16.84 19.87
N GLY A 156 28.48 17.33 18.63
CA GLY A 156 28.53 16.48 17.43
C GLY A 156 27.26 15.64 17.19
N LYS A 157 26.12 16.05 17.76
CA LYS A 157 24.82 15.41 17.48
C LYS A 157 24.32 15.84 16.10
N GLU A 158 23.66 14.93 15.42
CA GLU A 158 23.10 15.14 14.08
C GLU A 158 21.65 14.71 14.06
N THR A 159 20.82 15.43 13.31
CA THR A 159 19.45 15.00 13.04
C THR A 159 19.44 13.81 12.06
N ALA A 160 18.29 13.13 11.93
CA ALA A 160 18.15 12.03 10.97
C ALA A 160 18.49 12.45 9.52
N ARG A 161 18.21 13.71 9.15
CA ARG A 161 18.54 14.26 7.84
C ARG A 161 20.05 14.46 7.66
N GLN A 162 20.73 14.94 8.69
CA GLN A 162 22.19 15.12 8.68
C GLN A 162 22.94 13.78 8.74
N GLN A 163 22.45 12.80 9.49
CA GLN A 163 23.03 11.45 9.58
C GLN A 163 23.04 10.71 8.22
N LEU A 164 22.20 11.13 7.27
CA LEU A 164 22.17 10.58 5.92
C LEU A 164 23.30 11.10 5.02
N ILE A 165 24.08 12.09 5.47
CA ILE A 165 25.24 12.62 4.73
C ILE A 165 26.29 11.51 4.62
N GLY A 166 26.67 11.16 3.38
CA GLY A 166 27.63 10.10 3.11
C GLY A 166 27.19 8.68 3.51
N GLN A 167 26.02 8.50 4.13
CA GLN A 167 25.52 7.19 4.53
C GLN A 167 25.20 6.36 3.29
N ASN A 168 25.60 5.09 3.27
CA ASN A 168 25.18 4.14 2.23
C ASN A 168 23.99 3.31 2.75
N LEU A 169 22.84 3.36 2.08
CA LEU A 169 21.65 2.58 2.44
C LEU A 169 21.59 1.22 1.72
N GLY A 170 22.42 1.04 0.71
CA GLY A 170 22.51 -0.18 -0.09
C GLY A 170 21.41 -0.28 -1.13
N ALA A 171 20.96 0.82 -1.72
CA ALA A 171 20.05 0.78 -2.86
C ALA A 171 20.71 -0.02 -4.00
N GLU A 172 19.97 -0.96 -4.57
CA GLU A 172 20.46 -1.79 -5.66
C GLU A 172 20.59 -1.02 -6.98
N TRP A 173 19.87 0.08 -7.09
CA TRP A 173 19.91 1.00 -8.21
C TRP A 173 19.87 2.44 -7.71
N GLY A 174 20.67 3.32 -8.31
CA GLY A 174 20.67 4.75 -7.99
C GLY A 174 21.00 5.05 -6.52
N GLU A 175 21.92 4.28 -5.90
CA GLU A 175 22.44 4.61 -4.57
C GLU A 175 23.24 5.89 -4.66
N GLU A 176 22.72 6.93 -4.00
CA GLU A 176 23.33 8.25 -3.99
C GLU A 176 23.18 8.85 -2.58
N PRO A 177 24.22 8.74 -1.73
CA PRO A 177 24.23 9.37 -0.42
C PRO A 177 23.97 10.88 -0.49
N LEU A 178 23.45 11.45 0.59
CA LEU A 178 23.27 12.90 0.66
C LEU A 178 24.61 13.60 0.85
N THR A 179 24.72 14.80 0.29
CA THR A 179 25.78 15.77 0.58
C THR A 179 25.33 16.79 1.61
N SER A 180 26.27 17.50 2.22
CA SER A 180 25.97 18.59 3.15
C SER A 180 25.14 19.70 2.48
N GLU A 181 25.48 20.03 1.23
CA GLU A 181 24.80 21.06 0.43
C GLU A 181 23.33 20.69 0.17
N GLU A 182 23.04 19.42 -0.12
CA GLU A 182 21.67 18.96 -0.35
C GLU A 182 20.83 18.99 0.93
N VAL A 183 21.44 18.63 2.06
CA VAL A 183 20.80 18.71 3.38
C VAL A 183 20.53 20.18 3.74
N ASP A 184 21.50 21.07 3.56
CA ASP A 184 21.34 22.51 3.80
C ASP A 184 20.27 23.12 2.90
N HIS A 185 20.22 22.72 1.63
CA HIS A 185 19.19 23.16 0.69
C HIS A 185 17.79 22.71 1.12
N SER A 186 17.64 21.49 1.63
CA SER A 186 16.33 21.00 2.06
C SER A 186 15.77 21.74 3.30
N TYR A 187 16.63 22.37 4.11
CA TYR A 187 16.21 23.27 5.20
C TYR A 187 15.69 24.64 4.73
N ARG A 188 15.61 24.88 3.41
CA ARG A 188 15.05 26.10 2.82
C ARG A 188 13.54 26.03 2.61
N PHE A 189 12.94 24.87 2.84
CA PHE A 189 11.51 24.62 2.69
C PHE A 189 10.90 23.97 3.93
N MET A 190 9.58 24.08 4.05
CA MET A 190 8.75 23.39 5.03
C MET A 190 7.97 22.26 4.35
N TYR A 191 7.80 21.13 5.04
CA TYR A 191 7.15 19.94 4.47
C TYR A 191 5.97 19.48 5.35
N PRO A 192 4.81 20.11 5.24
CA PRO A 192 3.61 19.60 5.89
C PRO A 192 3.25 18.23 5.30
N VAL A 193 3.12 17.24 6.17
CA VAL A 193 2.69 15.89 5.78
C VAL A 193 1.17 15.83 5.78
N HIS A 194 0.60 15.72 4.60
CA HIS A 194 -0.81 15.45 4.35
C HIS A 194 -1.04 13.95 4.17
N VAL A 195 -2.27 13.52 4.36
CA VAL A 195 -2.69 12.12 4.22
C VAL A 195 -3.99 12.11 3.45
N MET A 196 -4.06 11.28 2.41
CA MET A 196 -5.28 11.10 1.63
C MET A 196 -5.71 9.63 1.69
N GLY A 197 -6.50 9.28 2.72
CA GLY A 197 -7.22 8.02 2.75
C GLY A 197 -8.25 7.96 1.62
N TYR A 198 -8.38 6.79 0.99
CA TYR A 198 -9.33 6.52 -0.09
C TYR A 198 -10.15 5.26 0.19
N ASN A 199 -11.32 5.16 -0.44
CA ASN A 199 -12.12 3.94 -0.35
C ASN A 199 -11.41 2.83 -1.13
N TRP A 200 -10.67 1.99 -0.42
CA TRP A 200 -9.87 0.91 -0.99
C TRP A 200 -10.71 -0.22 -1.62
N LEU A 201 -12.04 -0.24 -1.42
CA LEU A 201 -12.95 -1.17 -2.11
C LEU A 201 -13.24 -0.70 -3.55
N GLN A 202 -13.27 0.63 -3.78
CA GLN A 202 -13.53 1.23 -5.08
C GLN A 202 -12.35 1.08 -6.03
N SER A 203 -12.58 1.36 -7.32
CA SER A 203 -11.52 1.32 -8.33
C SER A 203 -10.44 2.35 -7.96
N ASN A 204 -9.17 1.97 -8.06
CA ASN A 204 -8.05 2.89 -7.87
C ASN A 204 -8.07 4.07 -8.86
N GLU A 205 -8.78 3.95 -10.00
CA GLU A 205 -9.07 5.08 -10.88
C GLU A 205 -9.95 6.15 -10.22
N VAL A 206 -10.96 5.73 -9.44
CA VAL A 206 -11.82 6.64 -8.66
C VAL A 206 -10.97 7.32 -7.57
N SER A 207 -10.17 6.54 -6.86
CA SER A 207 -9.22 7.06 -5.86
C SER A 207 -8.22 8.05 -6.46
N ALA A 208 -7.76 7.81 -7.69
CA ALA A 208 -6.81 8.69 -8.38
C ALA A 208 -7.46 10.02 -8.82
N ARG A 209 -8.74 10.03 -9.20
CA ARG A 209 -9.49 11.28 -9.41
C ARG A 209 -9.64 12.08 -8.12
N ARG A 210 -9.97 11.41 -7.02
CA ARG A 210 -10.02 12.07 -5.70
C ARG A 210 -8.65 12.60 -5.28
N LEU A 211 -7.56 11.90 -5.61
CA LEU A 211 -6.21 12.41 -5.39
C LEU A 211 -5.94 13.69 -6.21
N ALA A 212 -6.40 13.75 -7.46
CA ALA A 212 -6.27 14.96 -8.28
C ALA A 212 -6.93 16.17 -7.60
N GLU A 213 -8.18 16.01 -7.17
CA GLU A 213 -8.92 17.04 -6.42
C GLU A 213 -8.20 17.44 -5.12
N TYR A 214 -7.74 16.44 -4.35
CA TYR A 214 -7.03 16.71 -3.09
C TYR A 214 -5.69 17.43 -3.30
N VAL A 215 -4.95 17.12 -4.37
CA VAL A 215 -3.71 17.82 -4.72
C VAL A 215 -3.99 19.29 -5.05
N ASP A 216 -5.05 19.56 -5.83
CA ASP A 216 -5.45 20.93 -6.17
C ASP A 216 -5.86 21.72 -4.92
N ASP A 217 -6.62 21.11 -4.01
CA ASP A 217 -7.00 21.71 -2.72
C ASP A 217 -5.79 22.02 -1.84
N VAL A 218 -4.87 21.06 -1.70
CA VAL A 218 -3.64 21.23 -0.91
C VAL A 218 -2.80 22.37 -1.48
N LEU A 219 -2.53 22.38 -2.79
CA LEU A 219 -1.76 23.45 -3.44
C LEU A 219 -2.46 24.81 -3.33
N GLY A 220 -3.79 24.84 -3.46
CA GLY A 220 -4.61 26.03 -3.29
C GLY A 220 -4.55 26.61 -1.87
N SER A 221 -4.61 25.75 -0.85
CA SER A 221 -4.60 26.15 0.57
C SER A 221 -3.32 26.88 0.98
N TYR A 222 -2.16 26.46 0.44
CA TYR A 222 -0.88 27.12 0.70
C TYR A 222 -0.63 28.32 -0.22
N GLY A 223 -1.20 28.35 -1.42
CA GLY A 223 -1.17 29.50 -2.33
C GLY A 223 0.24 30.03 -2.57
N LYS A 224 0.49 31.31 -2.24
CA LYS A 224 1.81 31.97 -2.42
C LYS A 224 2.93 31.41 -1.53
N ARG A 225 2.58 30.62 -0.51
CA ARG A 225 3.56 29.92 0.33
C ARG A 225 4.13 28.69 -0.36
N CYS A 226 3.45 28.10 -1.34
CA CYS A 226 4.03 27.03 -2.13
C CYS A 226 5.33 27.51 -2.78
N ALA A 227 6.42 26.76 -2.55
CA ALA A 227 7.72 27.02 -3.18
C ALA A 227 7.59 26.84 -4.70
N ILE A 228 6.89 25.76 -5.07
CA ILE A 228 6.49 25.40 -6.42
C ILE A 228 5.05 24.89 -6.35
N LYS A 229 4.30 25.01 -7.45
CA LYS A 229 2.93 24.45 -7.55
C LYS A 229 2.98 22.93 -7.75
N LYS A 230 3.73 22.22 -6.90
CA LYS A 230 3.86 20.76 -6.94
C LYS A 230 3.89 20.15 -5.54
N VAL A 231 3.46 18.91 -5.44
CA VAL A 231 3.52 18.08 -4.22
C VAL A 231 4.53 16.95 -4.37
N ILE A 232 4.98 16.39 -3.25
CA ILE A 232 5.66 15.10 -3.21
C ILE A 232 4.65 14.04 -2.78
N LEU A 233 4.63 12.89 -3.46
CA LEU A 233 3.78 11.77 -3.05
C LEU A 233 4.63 10.70 -2.36
N VAL A 234 4.16 10.19 -1.23
CA VAL A 234 4.72 9.02 -0.54
C VAL A 234 3.63 7.97 -0.47
N THR A 235 3.89 6.74 -0.90
CA THR A 235 2.84 5.74 -1.01
C THR A 235 3.20 4.46 -0.28
N HIS A 236 2.19 3.75 0.20
CA HIS A 236 2.29 2.38 0.68
C HIS A 236 1.44 1.47 -0.20
N SER A 237 2.00 0.31 -0.61
CA SER A 237 1.26 -0.76 -1.28
C SER A 237 0.42 -0.24 -2.46
N MET A 238 -0.89 -0.53 -2.48
CA MET A 238 -1.83 -0.13 -3.53
C MET A 238 -1.96 1.40 -3.72
N GLY A 239 -1.60 2.20 -2.73
CA GLY A 239 -1.52 3.67 -2.88
C GLY A 239 -0.55 4.08 -3.99
N GLY A 240 0.45 3.25 -4.29
CA GLY A 240 1.35 3.45 -5.43
C GLY A 240 0.63 3.35 -6.79
N LEU A 241 -0.36 2.46 -6.91
CA LEU A 241 -1.18 2.34 -8.13
C LEU A 241 -2.09 3.56 -8.31
N VAL A 242 -2.65 4.09 -7.21
CA VAL A 242 -3.43 5.34 -7.20
C VAL A 242 -2.57 6.51 -7.68
N ALA A 243 -1.37 6.68 -7.09
CA ALA A 243 -0.44 7.75 -7.45
C ALA A 243 0.01 7.67 -8.91
N ARG A 244 0.37 6.47 -9.40
CA ARG A 244 0.76 6.28 -10.80
C ARG A 244 -0.39 6.57 -11.75
N HIS A 245 -1.62 6.15 -11.43
CA HIS A 245 -2.76 6.42 -12.29
C HIS A 245 -3.04 7.92 -12.38
N TYR A 246 -2.97 8.65 -11.26
CA TYR A 246 -3.08 10.10 -11.26
C TYR A 246 -1.98 10.76 -12.12
N SER A 247 -0.71 10.41 -11.88
CA SER A 247 0.42 10.96 -12.62
C SER A 247 0.31 10.70 -14.12
N GLU A 248 0.03 9.45 -14.52
CA GLU A 248 0.31 8.97 -15.87
C GLU A 248 -0.93 8.84 -16.76
N ASN A 249 -2.12 8.74 -16.17
CA ASN A 249 -3.37 8.56 -16.91
C ASN A 249 -4.38 9.70 -16.72
N LEU A 250 -4.22 10.54 -15.69
CA LEU A 250 -5.09 11.70 -15.43
C LEU A 250 -4.40 13.05 -15.62
N GLY A 251 -3.16 13.07 -16.15
CA GLY A 251 -2.42 14.31 -16.42
C GLY A 251 -1.85 15.00 -15.17
N GLY A 252 -1.81 14.31 -14.03
CA GLY A 252 -1.30 14.85 -12.77
C GLY A 252 0.21 15.04 -12.69
N ARG A 253 0.97 14.51 -13.66
CA ARG A 253 2.44 14.49 -13.65
C ARG A 253 3.06 15.86 -13.33
N ASP A 254 2.55 16.94 -13.93
CA ASP A 254 3.15 18.27 -13.75
C ASP A 254 2.91 18.88 -12.37
N ASN A 255 1.91 18.39 -11.63
CA ASN A 255 1.61 18.79 -10.25
C ASN A 255 2.42 17.98 -9.22
N ILE A 256 3.26 17.04 -9.66
CA ILE A 256 4.06 16.17 -8.79
C ILE A 256 5.54 16.51 -8.98
N LEU A 257 6.25 16.73 -7.87
CA LEU A 257 7.70 16.92 -7.86
C LEU A 257 8.41 15.58 -7.99
N GLY A 258 7.93 14.56 -7.27
CA GLY A 258 8.40 13.18 -7.32
C GLY A 258 7.54 12.26 -6.46
N ILE A 259 7.76 10.96 -6.60
CA ILE A 259 6.99 9.93 -5.89
C ILE A 259 7.93 8.95 -5.22
N VAL A 260 7.69 8.64 -3.94
CA VAL A 260 8.31 7.53 -3.21
C VAL A 260 7.30 6.41 -3.08
N HIS A 261 7.57 5.26 -3.69
CA HIS A 261 6.75 4.05 -3.56
C HIS A 261 7.34 3.09 -2.53
N GLY A 262 6.56 2.75 -1.49
CA GLY A 262 6.89 1.69 -0.56
C GLY A 262 6.06 0.44 -0.81
N VAL A 263 6.72 -0.71 -1.01
CA VAL A 263 6.13 -2.05 -1.18
C VAL A 263 4.96 -2.10 -2.18
N MET A 264 5.06 -1.35 -3.28
CA MET A 264 4.01 -1.30 -4.30
C MET A 264 3.96 -2.65 -5.07
N PRO A 265 2.77 -3.26 -5.23
CA PRO A 265 2.58 -4.42 -6.11
C PRO A 265 2.56 -3.95 -7.58
N ASP A 266 3.74 -3.67 -8.15
CA ASP A 266 3.88 -3.00 -9.44
C ASP A 266 3.16 -3.72 -10.59
N THR A 267 3.36 -5.03 -10.69
CA THR A 267 2.75 -5.89 -11.72
C THR A 267 1.60 -6.75 -11.18
N GLY A 268 1.16 -6.51 -9.94
CA GLY A 268 0.16 -7.29 -9.21
C GLY A 268 0.78 -8.33 -8.26
N SER A 269 -0.06 -9.09 -7.56
CA SER A 269 0.37 -10.17 -6.68
C SER A 269 -0.57 -11.39 -6.73
N PRO A 270 -0.05 -12.60 -6.94
CA PRO A 270 -0.82 -13.84 -6.84
C PRO A 270 -1.47 -14.09 -5.48
N VAL A 271 -1.08 -13.36 -4.43
CA VAL A 271 -1.74 -13.44 -3.11
C VAL A 271 -3.24 -13.13 -3.20
N THR A 272 -3.68 -12.30 -4.15
CA THR A 272 -5.11 -12.02 -4.36
C THR A 272 -5.86 -13.28 -4.82
N TYR A 273 -5.23 -14.11 -5.68
CA TYR A 273 -5.77 -15.42 -6.03
C TYR A 273 -5.87 -16.32 -4.80
N LYS A 274 -4.80 -16.39 -4.00
CA LYS A 274 -4.77 -17.16 -2.75
C LYS A 274 -5.90 -16.74 -1.82
N ARG A 275 -6.06 -15.45 -1.56
CA ARG A 275 -7.08 -14.89 -0.66
C ARG A 275 -8.50 -15.21 -1.10
N MET A 276 -8.81 -15.05 -2.39
CA MET A 276 -10.14 -15.39 -2.91
C MET A 276 -10.42 -16.90 -2.83
N LYS A 277 -9.44 -17.75 -3.14
CA LYS A 277 -9.65 -19.19 -3.11
C LYS A 277 -9.67 -19.76 -1.69
N THR A 278 -8.76 -19.33 -0.83
CA THR A 278 -8.44 -20.05 0.40
C THR A 278 -8.50 -19.21 1.66
N GLY A 279 -8.81 -17.91 1.55
CA GLY A 279 -8.76 -16.99 2.68
C GLY A 279 -7.35 -16.53 3.05
N GLU A 280 -7.24 -15.76 4.12
CA GLU A 280 -5.98 -15.38 4.75
C GLU A 280 -5.64 -16.26 5.96
N ASP A 281 -4.34 -16.47 6.22
CA ASP A 281 -3.89 -17.31 7.32
C ASP A 281 -3.76 -16.50 8.64
N GLY A 282 -3.73 -17.22 9.76
CA GLY A 282 -3.41 -16.67 11.07
C GLY A 282 -4.42 -15.66 11.62
N ILE A 283 -3.97 -14.82 12.55
CA ILE A 283 -4.82 -13.83 13.24
C ILE A 283 -5.41 -12.81 12.25
N THR A 284 -4.66 -12.45 11.21
CA THR A 284 -5.14 -11.57 10.14
C THR A 284 -6.32 -12.21 9.41
N GLY A 285 -6.25 -13.51 9.11
CA GLY A 285 -7.36 -14.29 8.55
C GLY A 285 -8.63 -14.25 9.37
N LEU A 286 -8.54 -14.33 10.70
CA LEU A 286 -9.73 -14.25 11.56
C LEU A 286 -10.47 -12.92 11.39
N VAL A 287 -9.74 -11.84 11.15
CA VAL A 287 -10.30 -10.50 10.97
C VAL A 287 -10.81 -10.33 9.54
N ILE A 288 -9.98 -10.57 8.53
CA ILE A 288 -10.32 -10.18 7.13
C ILE A 288 -11.07 -11.26 6.36
N GLY A 289 -10.87 -12.54 6.71
CA GLY A 289 -11.58 -13.70 6.16
C GLY A 289 -10.65 -14.91 6.10
N SER A 290 -11.03 -16.01 6.76
CA SER A 290 -10.16 -17.18 6.97
C SER A 290 -10.27 -18.25 5.88
N ASN A 291 -11.22 -18.08 4.95
CA ASN A 291 -11.45 -18.99 3.84
C ASN A 291 -11.98 -18.23 2.60
N GLY A 292 -12.08 -18.93 1.47
CA GLY A 292 -12.57 -18.33 0.22
C GLY A 292 -14.02 -17.88 0.27
N ALA A 293 -14.87 -18.56 1.05
CA ALA A 293 -16.28 -18.23 1.22
C ALA A 293 -16.50 -16.93 2.00
N GLU A 294 -15.56 -16.51 2.85
CA GLU A 294 -15.59 -15.21 3.54
C GLU A 294 -14.95 -14.08 2.73
N MET A 295 -13.85 -14.36 2.02
CA MET A 295 -13.10 -13.35 1.28
C MET A 295 -13.73 -13.01 -0.09
N THR A 296 -14.11 -14.03 -0.87
CA THR A 296 -14.60 -13.83 -2.24
C THR A 296 -15.85 -12.95 -2.33
N PRO A 297 -16.86 -13.04 -1.44
CA PRO A 297 -18.04 -12.16 -1.53
C PRO A 297 -17.70 -10.67 -1.54
N VAL A 298 -16.70 -10.26 -0.74
CA VAL A 298 -16.22 -8.87 -0.64
C VAL A 298 -15.29 -8.53 -1.79
N LEU A 299 -14.30 -9.39 -2.07
CA LEU A 299 -13.29 -9.11 -3.10
C LEU A 299 -13.91 -9.09 -4.50
N ALA A 300 -14.81 -10.02 -4.82
CA ALA A 300 -15.41 -10.13 -6.15
C ALA A 300 -16.32 -8.96 -6.55
N GLN A 301 -16.84 -8.19 -5.57
CA GLN A 301 -17.59 -6.96 -5.84
C GLN A 301 -16.72 -5.69 -5.78
N SER A 302 -15.47 -5.82 -5.31
CA SER A 302 -14.60 -4.69 -5.00
C SER A 302 -13.48 -4.55 -6.05
N PRO A 303 -13.57 -3.60 -6.98
CA PRO A 303 -12.55 -3.43 -8.01
C PRO A 303 -11.16 -3.08 -7.46
N GLY A 304 -11.06 -2.38 -6.31
CA GLY A 304 -9.79 -1.99 -5.72
C GLY A 304 -8.88 -3.20 -5.44
N PRO A 305 -9.29 -4.15 -4.58
CA PRO A 305 -8.52 -5.36 -4.33
C PRO A 305 -8.33 -6.23 -5.58
N LEU A 306 -9.30 -6.30 -6.50
CA LEU A 306 -9.14 -7.04 -7.76
C LEU A 306 -8.09 -6.43 -8.69
N GLN A 307 -7.83 -5.12 -8.59
CA GLN A 307 -6.76 -4.45 -9.34
C GLN A 307 -5.35 -4.81 -8.85
N LEU A 308 -5.23 -5.59 -7.76
CA LEU A 308 -3.99 -6.21 -7.31
C LEU A 308 -3.70 -7.56 -8.00
N LEU A 309 -4.63 -8.10 -8.80
CA LEU A 309 -4.39 -9.33 -9.55
C LEU A 309 -3.23 -9.15 -10.54
N PRO A 310 -2.40 -10.18 -10.78
CA PRO A 310 -1.38 -10.15 -11.82
C PRO A 310 -1.92 -9.70 -13.19
N GLY A 311 -1.34 -8.64 -13.74
CA GLY A 311 -1.60 -8.24 -15.13
C GLY A 311 -0.81 -9.09 -16.13
N LYS A 312 -0.93 -8.79 -17.42
CA LYS A 312 -0.09 -9.45 -18.44
C LYS A 312 1.41 -9.23 -18.21
N ALA A 313 1.78 -8.06 -17.68
CA ALA A 313 3.16 -7.70 -17.39
C ALA A 313 3.79 -8.48 -16.23
N TYR A 314 2.98 -9.12 -15.36
CA TYR A 314 3.51 -10.02 -14.33
C TYR A 314 4.23 -11.22 -14.95
N GLY A 315 3.75 -11.66 -16.11
CA GLY A 315 4.31 -12.79 -16.84
C GLY A 315 3.40 -14.02 -16.83
N LYS A 316 3.90 -15.08 -17.45
CA LYS A 316 3.20 -16.34 -17.69
C LYS A 316 3.53 -17.38 -16.63
N GLY A 317 2.66 -18.36 -16.47
CA GLY A 317 2.95 -19.56 -15.68
C GLY A 317 3.07 -19.35 -14.16
N TRP A 318 2.46 -18.33 -13.59
CA TRP A 318 2.46 -18.11 -12.14
C TRP A 318 1.43 -18.96 -11.37
N LEU A 319 0.51 -19.65 -12.04
CA LEU A 319 -0.41 -20.64 -11.47
C LEU A 319 -0.05 -22.05 -11.97
N HIS A 320 0.33 -22.92 -11.05
CA HIS A 320 0.72 -24.30 -11.30
C HIS A 320 -0.32 -25.29 -10.76
N ILE A 321 -0.77 -26.22 -11.60
CA ILE A 321 -1.63 -27.34 -11.22
C ILE A 321 -0.82 -28.63 -11.40
N ALA A 322 -0.30 -29.18 -10.31
CA ALA A 322 0.50 -30.41 -10.30
C ALA A 322 -0.43 -31.63 -10.08
N ASP A 323 -0.85 -32.23 -11.19
CA ASP A 323 -1.75 -33.39 -11.27
C ASP A 323 -0.97 -34.64 -11.67
N GLY A 324 -0.54 -35.41 -10.67
CA GLY A 324 0.38 -36.54 -10.84
C GLY A 324 1.72 -36.10 -11.44
N LYS A 325 2.09 -36.72 -12.57
CA LYS A 325 3.33 -36.43 -13.32
C LYS A 325 3.22 -35.20 -14.22
N ILE A 326 2.02 -34.64 -14.39
CA ILE A 326 1.77 -33.48 -15.25
C ILE A 326 1.67 -32.22 -14.38
N THR A 327 2.31 -31.15 -14.81
CA THR A 327 2.12 -29.82 -14.22
C THR A 327 1.67 -28.85 -15.30
N HIS A 328 0.41 -28.40 -15.19
CA HIS A 328 -0.10 -27.31 -16.03
C HIS A 328 0.35 -25.97 -15.46
N LYS A 329 0.74 -25.03 -16.34
CA LYS A 329 1.21 -23.69 -15.94
C LYS A 329 0.38 -22.63 -16.66
N LEU A 330 -0.22 -21.72 -15.89
CA LEU A 330 -1.10 -20.67 -16.35
C LEU A 330 -0.66 -19.30 -15.81
N PRO A 331 -0.96 -18.19 -16.50
CA PRO A 331 -1.53 -18.16 -17.84
C PRO A 331 -0.48 -18.56 -18.87
N GLU A 332 -0.93 -19.13 -19.98
CA GLU A 332 -0.15 -19.26 -21.20
C GLU A 332 -0.06 -17.94 -21.95
N PHE A 333 -1.10 -17.09 -21.89
CA PHE A 333 -1.13 -15.79 -22.57
C PHE A 333 -1.91 -14.68 -21.84
N ASP A 334 -3.16 -14.94 -21.42
CA ASP A 334 -4.08 -13.93 -20.88
C ASP A 334 -4.67 -14.40 -19.54
N PRO A 335 -4.18 -13.90 -18.38
CA PRO A 335 -4.68 -14.32 -17.07
C PRO A 335 -6.15 -14.00 -16.84
N TYR A 336 -6.70 -13.00 -17.54
CA TYR A 336 -8.11 -12.64 -17.40
C TYR A 336 -9.02 -13.73 -17.93
N GLN A 337 -8.74 -14.26 -19.11
CA GLN A 337 -9.57 -15.32 -19.70
C GLN A 337 -9.23 -16.68 -19.11
N GLU A 338 -7.94 -16.94 -18.92
CA GLU A 338 -7.48 -18.27 -18.55
C GLU A 338 -7.68 -18.57 -17.07
N ILE A 339 -7.68 -17.56 -16.18
CA ILE A 339 -7.73 -17.77 -14.73
C ILE A 339 -8.88 -17.02 -14.08
N TYR A 340 -9.01 -15.71 -14.35
CA TYR A 340 -9.93 -14.86 -13.58
C TYR A 340 -11.39 -15.05 -13.99
N LEU A 341 -11.65 -15.22 -15.28
CA LEU A 341 -12.97 -15.44 -15.85
C LEU A 341 -13.22 -16.93 -16.19
N GLU A 342 -12.32 -17.82 -15.77
CA GLU A 342 -12.54 -19.26 -15.85
C GLU A 342 -13.59 -19.68 -14.81
N LYS A 343 -14.77 -20.06 -15.30
CA LYS A 343 -15.94 -20.37 -14.47
C LYS A 343 -16.02 -21.84 -14.04
N ASN A 344 -15.59 -22.74 -14.92
CA ASN A 344 -15.98 -24.14 -14.86
C ASN A 344 -14.89 -25.04 -14.27
N ARG A 345 -13.62 -24.66 -14.42
CA ARG A 345 -12.49 -25.45 -13.92
C ARG A 345 -12.21 -25.12 -12.46
N TRP A 346 -11.94 -26.14 -11.65
CA TRP A 346 -11.84 -26.03 -10.19
C TRP A 346 -10.78 -25.04 -9.69
N TRP A 347 -9.76 -24.77 -10.50
CA TRP A 347 -8.67 -23.83 -10.23
C TRP A 347 -8.95 -22.42 -10.74
N GLY A 348 -10.08 -22.15 -11.39
CA GLY A 348 -10.49 -20.77 -11.72
C GLY A 348 -10.55 -19.90 -10.46
N LEU A 349 -10.21 -18.62 -10.60
CA LEU A 349 -10.08 -17.68 -9.48
C LEU A 349 -11.35 -17.59 -8.64
N CYS A 350 -12.49 -17.42 -9.31
CA CYS A 350 -13.74 -17.09 -8.66
C CYS A 350 -14.72 -18.27 -8.78
N GLU A 351 -15.01 -18.92 -7.65
CA GLU A 351 -16.04 -19.95 -7.58
C GLU A 351 -17.42 -19.29 -7.43
N THR A 352 -18.36 -19.59 -8.33
CA THR A 352 -19.71 -18.98 -8.33
C THR A 352 -20.40 -19.09 -6.97
N ARG A 353 -20.21 -20.22 -6.28
CA ARG A 353 -20.77 -20.46 -4.94
C ARG A 353 -20.37 -19.46 -3.86
N PHE A 354 -19.26 -18.74 -4.03
CA PHE A 354 -18.78 -17.75 -3.05
C PHE A 354 -19.18 -16.32 -3.40
N LEU A 355 -19.82 -16.07 -4.54
CA LEU A 355 -20.14 -14.70 -4.95
C LEU A 355 -21.25 -14.07 -4.10
N ASN A 356 -22.25 -14.87 -3.74
CA ASN A 356 -23.40 -14.43 -2.98
C ASN A 356 -23.76 -15.44 -1.88
N PRO A 357 -23.36 -15.17 -0.63
CA PRO A 357 -23.62 -16.07 0.50
C PRO A 357 -25.11 -16.21 0.84
N ASN A 358 -25.96 -15.28 0.38
CA ASN A 358 -27.40 -15.25 0.65
C ASN A 358 -28.25 -15.97 -0.41
N LYS A 359 -27.68 -16.46 -1.53
CA LYS A 359 -28.45 -17.18 -2.56
C LYS A 359 -28.75 -18.61 -2.10
N GLU A 360 -29.92 -19.10 -2.50
CA GLU A 360 -30.37 -20.47 -2.23
C GLU A 360 -29.56 -21.50 -3.03
N ASP A 361 -29.53 -21.39 -4.37
CA ASP A 361 -28.66 -22.20 -5.24
C ASP A 361 -27.40 -21.40 -5.62
N LYS A 362 -26.42 -21.36 -4.71
CA LYS A 362 -25.17 -20.60 -4.86
C LYS A 362 -24.36 -21.02 -6.10
N TRP A 363 -24.48 -22.27 -6.54
CA TRP A 363 -23.72 -22.80 -7.67
C TRP A 363 -24.21 -22.29 -9.04
N LYS A 364 -25.48 -21.88 -9.12
CA LYS A 364 -26.11 -21.41 -10.38
C LYS A 364 -26.39 -19.91 -10.39
N ASP A 365 -25.68 -19.13 -9.57
CA ASP A 365 -25.86 -17.67 -9.48
C ASP A 365 -25.27 -16.94 -10.71
N GLU A 366 -25.96 -17.01 -11.83
CA GLU A 366 -25.59 -16.35 -13.08
C GLU A 366 -25.57 -14.83 -12.98
N GLU A 367 -26.42 -14.26 -12.13
CA GLU A 367 -26.51 -12.82 -11.92
C GLU A 367 -25.23 -12.28 -11.28
N SER A 368 -24.81 -12.85 -10.15
CA SER A 368 -23.58 -12.41 -9.50
C SER A 368 -22.34 -12.73 -10.35
N TRP A 369 -22.35 -13.85 -11.07
CA TRP A 369 -21.26 -14.17 -12.01
C TRP A 369 -21.17 -13.13 -13.13
N SER A 370 -22.30 -12.75 -13.73
CA SER A 370 -22.36 -11.70 -14.75
C SER A 370 -21.84 -10.37 -14.22
N ASN A 371 -22.23 -9.97 -13.01
CA ASN A 371 -21.75 -8.75 -12.36
C ASN A 371 -20.22 -8.78 -12.15
N TYR A 372 -19.68 -9.88 -11.63
CA TYR A 372 -18.23 -10.09 -11.49
C TYR A 372 -17.51 -10.02 -12.84
N TRP A 373 -18.04 -10.69 -13.86
CA TRP A 373 -17.47 -10.69 -15.21
C TRP A 373 -17.43 -9.28 -15.81
N GLN A 374 -18.51 -8.50 -15.65
CA GLN A 374 -18.58 -7.11 -16.12
C GLN A 374 -17.59 -6.23 -15.38
N LEU A 375 -17.49 -6.37 -14.05
CA LEU A 375 -16.53 -5.64 -13.22
C LEU A 375 -15.08 -5.91 -13.67
N MET A 376 -14.73 -7.18 -13.86
CA MET A 376 -13.41 -7.60 -14.34
C MET A 376 -13.10 -7.02 -15.72
N LYS A 377 -14.06 -7.08 -16.66
CA LYS A 377 -13.85 -6.63 -18.04
C LYS A 377 -13.83 -5.11 -18.19
N LYS A 378 -14.71 -4.39 -17.49
CA LYS A 378 -14.93 -2.95 -17.67
C LYS A 378 -14.09 -2.08 -16.74
N THR A 379 -13.70 -2.59 -15.57
CA THR A 379 -13.05 -1.78 -14.52
C THR A 379 -11.67 -2.31 -14.16
N VAL A 380 -11.54 -3.63 -13.89
CA VAL A 380 -10.27 -4.20 -13.38
C VAL A 380 -9.22 -4.31 -14.48
N ARG A 381 -9.53 -5.04 -15.56
CA ARG A 381 -8.59 -5.24 -16.69
C ARG A 381 -8.14 -3.92 -17.32
N PRO A 382 -9.03 -2.97 -17.65
CA PRO A 382 -8.59 -1.72 -18.28
C PRO A 382 -7.67 -0.90 -17.37
N PHE A 383 -7.89 -0.91 -16.05
CA PHE A 383 -7.01 -0.22 -15.11
C PHE A 383 -5.60 -0.82 -15.10
N ILE A 384 -5.49 -2.13 -14.84
CA ILE A 384 -4.20 -2.83 -14.73
C ILE A 384 -3.39 -2.65 -16.02
N GLU A 385 -4.00 -2.96 -17.16
CA GLU A 385 -3.30 -2.97 -18.44
C GLU A 385 -2.92 -1.56 -18.94
N LYS A 386 -3.73 -0.53 -18.63
CA LYS A 386 -3.38 0.86 -18.99
C LYS A 386 -2.28 1.46 -18.12
N LEU A 387 -2.07 0.93 -16.90
CA LEU A 387 -1.08 1.44 -15.96
C LEU A 387 0.30 0.81 -16.15
N SER A 388 0.35 -0.41 -16.70
CA SER A 388 1.57 -1.16 -16.93
C SER A 388 2.65 -0.33 -17.63
N GLY A 389 3.88 -0.37 -17.09
CA GLY A 389 5.04 0.29 -17.67
C GLY A 389 5.05 1.82 -17.57
N LYS A 390 4.09 2.45 -16.88
CA LYS A 390 4.02 3.90 -16.72
C LYS A 390 4.42 4.35 -15.32
N TYR A 391 5.35 5.30 -15.24
CA TYR A 391 5.90 5.84 -14.01
C TYR A 391 6.21 7.32 -14.15
N HIS A 392 6.15 8.04 -13.04
CA HIS A 392 6.64 9.42 -12.97
C HIS A 392 8.17 9.44 -13.20
N PRO A 393 8.74 10.41 -13.94
CA PRO A 393 10.19 10.46 -14.27
C PRO A 393 11.11 10.77 -13.07
N ASN A 394 10.52 10.99 -11.89
CA ASN A 394 11.20 11.24 -10.64
C ASN A 394 10.63 10.29 -9.57
N THR A 395 10.77 8.98 -9.81
CA THR A 395 10.27 7.92 -8.93
C THR A 395 11.40 7.28 -8.15
N TYR A 396 11.19 7.12 -6.85
CA TYR A 396 12.02 6.35 -5.92
C TYR A 396 11.17 5.21 -5.40
N ALA A 397 11.74 4.03 -5.22
CA ALA A 397 10.99 2.88 -4.74
C ALA A 397 11.77 2.03 -3.74
N PHE A 398 11.07 1.43 -2.79
CA PHE A 398 11.60 0.30 -2.05
C PHE A 398 10.59 -0.84 -2.03
N TYR A 399 11.10 -2.07 -1.96
CA TYR A 399 10.28 -3.28 -1.99
C TYR A 399 10.82 -4.33 -1.02
N GLY A 400 9.96 -5.26 -0.60
CA GLY A 400 10.37 -6.36 0.28
C GLY A 400 11.13 -7.45 -0.47
N ALA A 401 12.30 -7.81 0.05
CA ALA A 401 13.11 -8.91 -0.44
C ALA A 401 13.53 -9.82 0.74
N SER A 402 12.57 -10.18 1.58
CA SER A 402 12.79 -10.95 2.80
C SER A 402 12.70 -12.46 2.56
N GLU A 403 13.62 -13.21 3.18
CA GLU A 403 13.50 -14.67 3.32
C GLU A 403 12.60 -15.07 4.50
N LYS A 404 12.31 -14.15 5.42
CA LYS A 404 11.40 -14.38 6.56
C LYS A 404 9.95 -14.19 6.16
N HIS A 405 9.69 -13.31 5.20
CA HIS A 405 8.36 -12.96 4.71
C HIS A 405 8.16 -13.47 3.27
N LEU A 406 8.21 -14.80 3.12
CA LEU A 406 8.00 -15.44 1.81
C LEU A 406 6.63 -15.10 1.23
N SER A 407 6.60 -14.85 -0.07
CA SER A 407 5.42 -14.44 -0.81
C SER A 407 5.11 -15.39 -1.97
N TYR A 408 3.86 -15.35 -2.43
CA TYR A 408 3.41 -16.15 -3.55
C TYR A 408 3.83 -15.50 -4.87
N GLY A 409 5.05 -15.81 -5.33
CA GLY A 409 5.45 -15.56 -6.72
C GLY A 409 4.83 -16.53 -7.72
N VAL A 410 4.63 -17.76 -7.25
CA VAL A 410 3.91 -18.81 -7.96
C VAL A 410 2.91 -19.43 -7.00
N ILE A 411 1.67 -19.57 -7.45
CA ILE A 411 0.64 -20.37 -6.78
C ILE A 411 0.74 -21.80 -7.29
N SER A 412 0.85 -22.78 -6.39
CA SER A 412 0.89 -24.20 -6.79
C SER A 412 -0.14 -25.01 -6.03
N TRP A 413 -1.05 -25.64 -6.75
CA TRP A 413 -1.89 -26.70 -6.21
C TRP A 413 -1.22 -28.05 -6.44
N LYS A 414 -1.05 -28.81 -5.37
CA LYS A 414 -0.38 -30.12 -5.39
C LYS A 414 -1.35 -31.21 -4.97
N GLU A 415 -1.37 -32.31 -5.71
CA GLU A 415 -2.07 -33.53 -5.31
C GLU A 415 -1.61 -33.98 -3.91
N VAL A 416 -2.55 -34.15 -2.99
CA VAL A 416 -2.34 -34.74 -1.66
C VAL A 416 -3.27 -35.95 -1.59
N SER A 417 -2.69 -37.15 -1.56
CA SER A 417 -3.46 -38.38 -1.71
C SER A 417 -4.49 -38.57 -0.60
N LYS A 418 -5.75 -38.83 -0.97
CA LYS A 418 -6.69 -39.63 -0.18
C LYS A 418 -7.09 -40.84 -1.04
N ASP A 419 -6.83 -42.02 -0.51
CA ASP A 419 -6.80 -43.30 -1.23
C ASP A 419 -8.19 -43.78 -1.71
N TYR A 420 -8.64 -43.33 -2.89
CA TYR A 420 -9.89 -43.80 -3.51
C TYR A 420 -9.74 -44.36 -4.94
N TYR A 421 -8.53 -44.69 -5.39
CA TYR A 421 -8.32 -45.35 -6.68
C TYR A 421 -7.07 -46.23 -6.71
N ASN A 422 -7.01 -47.15 -7.69
CA ASN A 422 -5.88 -48.07 -7.84
C ASN A 422 -4.63 -47.32 -8.36
N LYS A 423 -3.61 -47.17 -7.49
CA LYS A 423 -2.36 -46.43 -7.79
C LYS A 423 -1.49 -47.07 -8.89
N THR A 424 -1.86 -48.24 -9.42
CA THR A 424 -1.11 -48.88 -10.51
C THR A 424 -1.32 -48.22 -11.87
N GLU A 425 -2.43 -47.48 -12.06
CA GLU A 425 -2.72 -46.75 -13.30
C GLU A 425 -2.32 -45.28 -13.22
N ASP A 426 -1.87 -44.71 -14.34
CA ASP A 426 -1.44 -43.31 -14.44
C ASP A 426 -2.60 -42.40 -14.86
N TYR A 427 -3.21 -41.74 -13.87
CA TYR A 427 -4.29 -40.77 -14.07
C TYR A 427 -3.81 -39.31 -14.04
N SER A 428 -2.56 -39.05 -14.41
CA SER A 428 -2.03 -37.68 -14.45
C SER A 428 -2.78 -36.81 -15.45
N GLY A 429 -3.09 -35.56 -15.07
CA GLY A 429 -3.77 -34.57 -15.91
C GLY A 429 -5.28 -34.75 -16.10
N MET A 430 -5.89 -35.82 -15.60
CA MET A 430 -7.32 -36.09 -15.81
C MET A 430 -8.26 -35.11 -15.08
N THR A 431 -7.74 -34.33 -14.12
CA THR A 431 -8.52 -33.39 -13.31
C THR A 431 -8.48 -31.96 -13.83
N PHE A 432 -7.58 -31.63 -14.75
CA PHE A 432 -7.31 -30.24 -15.15
C PHE A 432 -8.55 -29.53 -15.73
N ASN A 433 -9.35 -30.24 -16.52
CA ASN A 433 -10.57 -29.72 -17.16
C ASN A 433 -11.86 -30.04 -16.40
N ARG A 434 -11.77 -30.40 -15.11
CA ARG A 434 -12.92 -30.80 -14.29
C ARG A 434 -13.38 -29.68 -13.35
N PRO A 435 -14.67 -29.65 -12.97
CA PRO A 435 -15.15 -28.77 -11.92
C PRO A 435 -14.71 -29.25 -10.54
N VAL A 436 -14.82 -28.37 -9.55
CA VAL A 436 -14.65 -28.75 -8.15
C VAL A 436 -15.80 -29.71 -7.76
N TYR A 437 -15.48 -30.73 -6.99
CA TYR A 437 -16.46 -31.62 -6.38
C TYR A 437 -16.49 -31.36 -4.88
N ASP A 438 -17.52 -30.66 -4.41
CA ASP A 438 -17.72 -30.34 -2.99
C ASP A 438 -19.23 -30.26 -2.65
N PRO A 439 -19.92 -31.42 -2.56
CA PRO A 439 -21.36 -31.46 -2.35
C PRO A 439 -21.79 -30.96 -0.96
N TYR A 440 -20.86 -30.85 0.00
CA TYR A 440 -21.13 -30.43 1.37
C TYR A 440 -20.65 -29.01 1.69
N ASP A 441 -20.06 -28.31 0.71
CA ASP A 441 -19.52 -26.94 0.85
C ASP A 441 -18.46 -26.82 1.97
N LEU A 442 -17.61 -27.85 2.13
CA LEU A 442 -16.60 -27.93 3.18
C LEU A 442 -15.19 -27.55 2.70
N GLU A 443 -14.93 -27.63 1.40
CA GLU A 443 -13.64 -27.36 0.76
C GLU A 443 -13.52 -25.86 0.40
N THR A 444 -13.68 -24.99 1.41
CA THR A 444 -13.62 -23.53 1.27
C THR A 444 -12.25 -22.94 1.59
N GLY A 445 -11.37 -23.73 2.23
CA GLY A 445 -10.02 -23.35 2.64
C GLY A 445 -8.96 -23.70 1.60
N THR A 446 -7.86 -24.32 2.05
CA THR A 446 -6.65 -24.58 1.23
C THR A 446 -6.69 -25.86 0.41
N THR A 447 -7.80 -26.59 0.43
CA THR A 447 -7.98 -27.88 -0.24
C THR A 447 -9.11 -27.84 -1.26
N ARG A 448 -8.98 -28.62 -2.34
CA ARG A 448 -10.01 -28.82 -3.37
C ARG A 448 -10.07 -30.28 -3.76
N MET A 449 -11.26 -30.85 -3.80
CA MET A 449 -11.50 -32.20 -4.30
C MET A 449 -12.06 -32.14 -5.72
N VAL A 450 -11.62 -33.06 -6.57
CA VAL A 450 -12.01 -33.12 -7.98
C VAL A 450 -12.31 -34.57 -8.35
N GLN A 451 -13.49 -34.81 -8.91
CA GLN A 451 -13.90 -36.11 -9.44
C GLN A 451 -13.70 -36.19 -10.96
N PHE A 452 -13.34 -37.37 -11.43
CA PHE A 452 -13.14 -37.67 -12.84
C PHE A 452 -13.48 -39.12 -13.15
N SER A 453 -13.94 -39.38 -14.37
CA SER A 453 -14.21 -40.74 -14.86
C SER A 453 -12.89 -41.39 -15.29
N VAL A 454 -12.67 -42.63 -14.84
CA VAL A 454 -11.54 -43.51 -15.19
C VAL A 454 -11.97 -44.67 -16.09
N GLY A 455 -13.25 -44.75 -16.43
CA GLY A 455 -13.83 -45.79 -17.26
C GLY A 455 -15.27 -45.46 -17.65
N PRO A 456 -15.89 -46.29 -18.51
CA PRO A 456 -17.21 -46.03 -19.07
C PRO A 456 -18.37 -46.32 -18.11
N ALA A 457 -18.15 -47.07 -17.02
CA ALA A 457 -19.21 -47.40 -16.07
C ALA A 457 -19.41 -46.28 -15.03
N PHE A 458 -20.63 -46.18 -14.49
CA PHE A 458 -20.96 -45.19 -13.45
C PHE A 458 -20.10 -45.34 -12.18
N GLN A 459 -19.64 -46.56 -11.89
CA GLN A 459 -18.75 -46.86 -10.77
C GLN A 459 -17.28 -46.51 -11.03
N ASP A 460 -16.91 -46.17 -12.27
CA ASP A 460 -15.54 -45.84 -12.67
C ASP A 460 -15.26 -44.35 -12.43
N ILE A 461 -15.53 -43.87 -11.20
CA ILE A 461 -15.25 -42.50 -10.78
C ILE A 461 -14.13 -42.53 -9.76
N ALA A 462 -13.07 -41.79 -10.05
CA ALA A 462 -11.97 -41.53 -9.12
C ALA A 462 -12.05 -40.08 -8.63
N ALA A 463 -11.38 -39.82 -7.49
CA ALA A 463 -11.24 -38.48 -6.94
C ALA A 463 -9.78 -38.20 -6.57
N LYS A 464 -9.37 -36.95 -6.76
CA LYS A 464 -8.10 -36.42 -6.26
C LYS A 464 -8.37 -35.22 -5.37
N THR A 465 -7.56 -35.07 -4.33
CA THR A 465 -7.54 -33.86 -3.50
C THR A 465 -6.27 -33.08 -3.80
N PHE A 466 -6.41 -31.78 -3.99
CA PHE A 466 -5.32 -30.84 -4.18
C PHE A 466 -5.24 -29.93 -2.96
N LYS A 467 -4.01 -29.61 -2.54
CA LYS A 467 -3.73 -28.63 -1.51
C LYS A 467 -2.86 -27.51 -2.07
N LEU A 468 -3.18 -26.27 -1.70
CA LEU A 468 -2.35 -25.11 -1.99
C LEU A 468 -0.99 -25.26 -1.27
N ALA A 469 0.10 -25.21 -2.03
CA ALA A 469 1.45 -25.21 -1.49
C ALA A 469 1.77 -23.84 -0.83
N PRO A 470 2.64 -23.80 0.20
CA PRO A 470 3.07 -22.55 0.83
C PRO A 470 3.89 -21.67 -0.12
N PRO A 471 4.05 -20.36 0.18
CA PRO A 471 4.86 -19.46 -0.63
C PRO A 471 6.35 -19.83 -0.54
N THR A 472 7.11 -19.55 -1.59
CA THR A 472 8.54 -19.90 -1.69
C THR A 472 9.43 -18.77 -2.17
N GLU A 473 8.88 -17.70 -2.75
CA GLU A 473 9.67 -16.58 -3.25
C GLU A 473 9.93 -15.57 -2.12
N LYS A 474 11.08 -14.89 -2.15
CA LYS A 474 11.32 -13.73 -1.30
C LYS A 474 10.27 -12.65 -1.57
N GLY A 475 9.98 -11.86 -0.55
CA GLY A 475 9.00 -10.77 -0.67
C GLY A 475 8.79 -10.07 0.65
N ASP A 476 7.57 -9.59 0.87
CA ASP A 476 7.12 -8.96 2.12
C ASP A 476 5.93 -9.69 2.78
N GLY A 477 5.66 -10.93 2.36
CA GLY A 477 4.52 -11.76 2.74
C GLY A 477 3.27 -11.51 1.90
N THR A 478 3.21 -10.42 1.13
CA THR A 478 2.07 -10.09 0.24
C THR A 478 2.52 -9.95 -1.20
N VAL A 479 3.61 -9.22 -1.46
CA VAL A 479 4.16 -8.93 -2.78
C VAL A 479 5.47 -9.70 -2.94
N PRO A 480 5.55 -10.60 -3.93
CA PRO A 480 6.80 -11.29 -4.24
C PRO A 480 7.82 -10.31 -4.86
N GLU A 481 9.10 -10.58 -4.64
CA GLU A 481 10.20 -9.74 -5.10
C GLU A 481 10.09 -9.41 -6.60
N GLN A 482 9.76 -10.38 -7.46
CA GLN A 482 9.61 -10.16 -8.90
C GLN A 482 8.55 -9.10 -9.27
N ALA A 483 7.58 -8.86 -8.39
CA ALA A 483 6.49 -7.92 -8.63
C ALA A 483 6.62 -6.63 -7.83
N GLY A 484 7.44 -6.61 -6.78
CA GLY A 484 7.81 -5.40 -6.05
C GLY A 484 9.01 -4.68 -6.69
N ARG A 485 9.90 -5.42 -7.35
CA ARG A 485 11.09 -4.90 -8.01
C ARG A 485 10.73 -4.27 -9.35
N ILE A 486 10.83 -2.95 -9.46
CA ILE A 486 10.48 -2.22 -10.67
C ILE A 486 11.70 -2.18 -11.60
N ALA A 487 11.49 -2.49 -12.88
CA ALA A 487 12.54 -2.47 -13.90
C ALA A 487 12.20 -1.44 -15.00
N THR A 488 12.52 -0.17 -14.72
CA THR A 488 12.18 0.95 -15.61
C THR A 488 13.27 2.04 -15.60
N ARG A 489 13.37 2.85 -16.66
CA ARG A 489 14.41 3.90 -16.79
C ARG A 489 14.07 5.18 -16.03
N GLU A 490 12.82 5.33 -15.64
CA GLU A 490 12.25 6.46 -14.90
C GLU A 490 12.59 6.40 -13.40
N LEU A 491 13.11 5.27 -12.92
CA LEU A 491 13.58 5.10 -11.55
C LEU A 491 14.85 5.92 -11.30
N ARG A 492 14.79 6.74 -10.26
CA ARG A 492 15.95 7.44 -9.71
C ARG A 492 16.72 6.60 -8.71
N SER A 493 16.03 5.82 -7.90
CA SER A 493 16.66 4.91 -6.93
C SER A 493 15.70 3.79 -6.55
N GLN A 494 16.24 2.60 -6.28
CA GLN A 494 15.48 1.44 -5.82
C GLN A 494 16.20 0.68 -4.71
N LEU A 495 15.50 0.40 -3.61
CA LEU A 495 16.04 -0.28 -2.43
C LEU A 495 15.27 -1.58 -2.12
N ALA A 496 16.00 -2.69 -2.02
CA ALA A 496 15.48 -3.93 -1.45
C ALA A 496 15.60 -3.90 0.08
N VAL A 497 14.53 -4.25 0.80
CA VAL A 497 14.49 -4.24 2.27
C VAL A 497 13.95 -5.56 2.87
N ASP A 498 14.45 -5.95 4.04
CA ASP A 498 13.96 -7.09 4.82
C ASP A 498 12.83 -6.62 5.75
N VAL A 499 11.60 -6.55 5.23
CA VAL A 499 10.40 -6.08 5.95
C VAL A 499 9.18 -6.94 5.60
N ASP A 500 8.17 -6.96 6.48
CA ASP A 500 6.82 -7.39 6.11
C ASP A 500 6.04 -6.27 5.42
N HIS A 501 4.94 -6.63 4.75
CA HIS A 501 4.19 -5.71 3.90
C HIS A 501 3.50 -4.60 4.70
N GLU A 502 2.88 -4.95 5.82
CA GLU A 502 2.07 -4.02 6.62
C GLU A 502 2.98 -3.05 7.38
N GLY A 503 4.00 -3.59 8.06
CA GLY A 503 5.03 -2.86 8.80
C GLY A 503 6.17 -2.34 7.94
N ALA A 504 6.00 -2.24 6.62
CA ALA A 504 7.09 -1.87 5.70
C ALA A 504 7.77 -0.53 6.06
N TYR A 505 6.99 0.41 6.61
CA TYR A 505 7.47 1.71 7.07
C TYR A 505 7.92 1.74 8.55
N ASP A 506 7.85 0.63 9.28
CA ASP A 506 8.45 0.53 10.62
C ASP A 506 9.95 0.25 10.54
N GLY A 507 10.43 -0.35 9.44
CA GLY A 507 11.85 -0.61 9.20
C GLY A 507 12.68 0.66 8.99
N ASP A 508 13.81 0.78 9.71
CA ASP A 508 14.67 1.98 9.66
C ASP A 508 15.18 2.28 8.25
N LYS A 509 15.63 1.27 7.50
CA LYS A 509 16.15 1.47 6.14
C LYS A 509 15.10 2.06 5.18
N ALA A 510 13.87 1.56 5.23
CA ALA A 510 12.77 2.04 4.38
C ALA A 510 12.40 3.51 4.71
N ARG A 511 12.34 3.83 6.00
CA ARG A 511 12.12 5.19 6.50
C ARG A 511 13.22 6.16 6.08
N LEU A 512 14.48 5.79 6.31
CA LEU A 512 15.66 6.59 5.93
C LEU A 512 15.77 6.78 4.42
N PHE A 513 15.45 5.75 3.63
CA PHE A 513 15.39 5.84 2.18
C PHE A 513 14.30 6.81 1.72
N THR A 514 13.14 6.79 2.37
CA THR A 514 12.05 7.73 2.08
C THR A 514 12.46 9.17 2.37
N LEU A 515 13.08 9.42 3.52
CA LEU A 515 13.62 10.73 3.87
C LEU A 515 14.67 11.21 2.86
N ARG A 516 15.64 10.36 2.51
CA ARG A 516 16.64 10.66 1.48
C ARG A 516 16.00 11.02 0.15
N SER A 517 15.01 10.23 -0.28
CA SER A 517 14.33 10.43 -1.56
C SER A 517 13.66 11.80 -1.61
N ILE A 518 12.98 12.21 -0.53
CA ILE A 518 12.39 13.55 -0.41
C ILE A 518 13.47 14.63 -0.52
N VAL A 519 14.61 14.47 0.19
CA VAL A 519 15.72 15.44 0.13
C VAL A 519 16.33 15.51 -1.28
N LYS A 520 16.47 14.40 -2.00
CA LYS A 520 16.95 14.40 -3.40
C LYS A 520 15.95 15.07 -4.34
N MET A 521 14.64 14.87 -4.17
CA MET A 521 13.61 15.49 -5.02
C MET A 521 13.62 17.01 -4.95
N VAL A 522 13.84 17.58 -3.76
CA VAL A 522 13.74 19.03 -3.56
C VAL A 522 14.90 19.81 -4.16
N GLN A 523 16.01 19.15 -4.53
CA GLN A 523 17.16 19.79 -5.18
C GLN A 523 16.80 20.40 -6.55
N ALA A 524 15.70 19.95 -7.16
CA ALA A 524 15.18 20.56 -8.39
C ALA A 524 14.54 21.95 -8.16
N VAL A 525 14.31 22.36 -6.91
CA VAL A 525 13.61 23.59 -6.55
C VAL A 525 14.60 24.71 -6.28
N LYS A 526 14.63 25.73 -7.14
CA LYS A 526 15.48 26.90 -6.93
C LYS A 526 14.88 27.83 -5.86
N ILE A 527 15.76 28.48 -5.11
CA ILE A 527 15.39 29.53 -4.17
C ILE A 527 15.33 30.82 -4.97
N GLU A 528 14.14 31.41 -5.09
CA GLU A 528 13.96 32.78 -5.62
C GLU A 528 14.12 33.84 -4.53
#